data_AF-T1A2P0-F1
#
_entry.id   AF-T1A2P0-F1
#
_cell.length_a   1.000
_cell.length_b   1.000
_cell.length_c   1.000
_cell.angle_alpha   90.00
_cell.angle_beta   90.00
_cell.angle_gamma   90.00
#
_symmetry.space_group_name_H-M   'P 1'
#
loop_
_entity.id
_entity.type
_entity.pdbx_description
1 polymer ?
#
loop_
_entity_poly.entity_id
_entity_poly.type
_entity_poly.pdbx_seq_one_letter_code
_entity_poly.pdbx_strand_id
1 'polypeptide(L)'
;MSVDLTARTAHLPDTKNGEARTVPLSSCAVAVLDGLQRGAESKGGIDGRVFPITAQAVKLAWKRATKRAGLEDLHFHDLRHEATSRLAEKLPNLIELAAVTGHKDLRMLKRYYHPRATDLAKKLG
;
A
#
# COMPACT_ATOMS: atom_id res chain seq x y z
N MET A 1 -7.87 8.07 -9.17
CA MET A 1 -7.25 8.05 -7.83
C MET A 1 -6.81 9.46 -7.51
N SER A 2 -7.17 9.98 -6.33
CA SER A 2 -6.68 11.26 -5.82
C SER A 2 -5.85 11.03 -4.56
N VAL A 3 -4.86 11.91 -4.33
CA VAL A 3 -3.94 11.83 -3.19
C VAL A 3 -3.96 13.16 -2.46
N ASP A 4 -4.21 13.11 -1.16
CA ASP A 4 -4.07 14.24 -0.24
C ASP A 4 -2.87 13.98 0.66
N LEU A 5 -1.77 14.70 0.40
CA LEU A 5 -0.53 14.55 1.16
C LEU A 5 -0.61 15.18 2.56
N THR A 6 -1.47 16.17 2.76
CA THR A 6 -1.68 16.84 4.05
C THR A 6 -2.48 15.94 4.99
N ALA A 7 -3.62 15.42 4.51
CA ALA A 7 -4.41 14.43 5.25
C ALA A 7 -3.75 13.04 5.27
N ARG A 8 -2.72 12.82 4.43
CA ARG A 8 -2.02 11.54 4.23
C ARG A 8 -2.97 10.42 3.84
N THR A 9 -3.82 10.67 2.85
CA THR A 9 -4.78 9.69 2.35
C THR A 9 -4.76 9.61 0.83
N ALA A 10 -5.12 8.44 0.30
CA ALA A 10 -5.33 8.24 -1.13
C ALA A 10 -6.73 7.65 -1.36
N HIS A 11 -7.52 8.31 -2.20
CA HIS A 11 -8.84 7.85 -2.59
C HIS A 11 -8.77 7.07 -3.90
N LEU A 12 -9.25 5.82 -3.84
CA LEU A 12 -9.28 4.85 -4.92
C LEU A 12 -10.74 4.68 -5.37
N PRO A 13 -11.19 5.35 -6.44
CA PRO A 13 -12.58 5.31 -6.88
C PRO A 13 -12.93 3.95 -7.53
N ASP A 14 -12.03 3.43 -8.37
CA ASP A 14 -12.15 2.11 -8.97
C ASP A 14 -11.29 1.10 -8.22
N THR A 15 -11.94 0.06 -7.71
CA THR A 15 -11.25 -1.12 -7.21
C THR A 15 -11.75 -2.36 -7.94
N LYS A 16 -10.98 -3.46 -7.88
CA LYS A 16 -11.34 -4.74 -8.49
C LYS A 16 -12.75 -5.23 -8.14
N ASN A 17 -13.32 -4.75 -7.03
CA ASN A 17 -14.61 -5.17 -6.50
C ASN A 17 -15.67 -4.04 -6.49
N GLY A 18 -15.49 -2.98 -7.29
CA GLY A 18 -16.50 -1.94 -7.54
C GLY A 18 -16.77 -0.97 -6.39
N GLU A 19 -16.08 -1.10 -5.26
CA GLU A 19 -16.24 -0.19 -4.12
C GLU A 19 -15.07 0.79 -4.05
N ALA A 20 -15.39 2.08 -3.99
CA ALA A 20 -14.42 3.11 -3.71
C ALA A 20 -13.91 2.98 -2.27
N ARG A 21 -12.63 3.29 -2.05
CA ARG A 21 -12.06 3.31 -0.70
C ARG A 21 -10.99 4.37 -0.55
N THR A 22 -10.84 4.86 0.67
CA THR A 22 -9.75 5.76 1.05
C THR A 22 -8.78 5.01 1.94
N VAL A 23 -7.50 4.98 1.56
CA VAL A 23 -6.44 4.31 2.31
C VAL A 23 -5.49 5.33 2.92
N PRO A 24 -5.03 5.14 4.18
CA PRO A 24 -4.04 6.02 4.77
C PRO A 24 -2.66 5.75 4.18
N LEU A 25 -1.84 6.79 4.14
CA LEU A 25 -0.47 6.78 3.66
C LEU A 25 0.49 6.90 4.84
N SER A 26 1.53 6.08 4.85
CA SER A 26 2.63 6.26 5.80
C SER A 26 3.41 7.54 5.48
N SER A 27 4.15 8.07 6.44
CA SER A 27 5.05 9.21 6.21
C SER A 27 6.06 8.94 5.09
N CYS A 28 6.57 7.70 4.99
CA CYS A 28 7.43 7.27 3.90
C CYS A 28 6.71 7.29 2.54
N ALA A 29 5.46 6.84 2.47
CA ALA A 29 4.68 6.88 1.24
C ALA A 29 4.42 8.33 0.80
N VAL A 30 4.11 9.21 1.75
CA VAL A 30 3.95 10.66 1.50
C VAL A 30 5.23 11.24 0.93
N ALA A 31 6.40 10.99 1.54
CA ALA A 31 7.67 11.50 1.06
C ALA A 31 8.01 11.04 -0.38
N VAL A 32 7.71 9.78 -0.70
CA VAL A 32 7.89 9.24 -2.06
C VAL A 32 6.95 9.92 -3.05
N LEU A 33 5.67 10.07 -2.71
CA LEU A 33 4.66 10.69 -3.57
C LEU A 33 4.92 12.19 -3.78
N ASP A 34 5.31 12.90 -2.73
CA ASP A 34 5.75 14.30 -2.76
C ASP A 34 6.97 14.48 -3.69
N GLY A 35 7.97 13.59 -3.58
CA GLY A 35 9.11 13.57 -4.50
C GLY A 35 8.72 13.35 -5.97
N LEU A 36 7.75 12.47 -6.23
CA LEU A 36 7.23 12.23 -7.57
C LEU A 36 6.43 13.42 -8.12
N GLN A 37 5.61 14.06 -7.28
CA GLN A 37 4.81 15.23 -7.67
C GLN A 37 5.70 16.44 -7.99
N ARG A 38 6.69 16.75 -7.14
CA ARG A 38 7.67 17.82 -7.43
C ARG A 38 8.50 17.54 -8.69
N GLY A 39 8.85 16.28 -8.93
CA GLY A 39 9.52 15.87 -10.17
C GLY A 39 8.61 15.98 -11.41
N ALA A 40 7.29 15.85 -11.24
CA ALA A 40 6.30 15.99 -12.29
C ALA A 40 5.89 17.46 -12.55
N GLU A 41 6.14 18.41 -11.65
CA GLU A 41 5.92 19.85 -11.92
C GLU A 41 6.84 20.39 -13.03
N SER A 42 7.96 19.71 -13.33
CA SER A 42 8.80 20.01 -14.50
C SER A 42 8.40 19.26 -15.79
N LYS A 43 7.45 18.32 -15.71
CA LYS A 43 6.84 17.60 -16.83
C LYS A 43 5.41 17.23 -16.44
N GLY A 44 4.52 18.22 -16.42
CA GLY A 44 3.11 18.02 -16.06
C GLY A 44 2.62 16.73 -16.71
N GLY A 45 2.29 15.73 -15.90
CA GLY A 45 1.62 14.55 -16.41
C GLY A 45 0.37 15.07 -17.11
N ILE A 46 0.27 14.85 -18.42
CA ILE A 46 -0.70 15.47 -19.36
C ILE A 46 -2.17 15.28 -18.93
N ASP A 47 -2.42 14.55 -17.84
CA ASP A 47 -3.72 14.01 -17.43
C ASP A 47 -3.86 13.84 -15.88
N GLY A 48 -3.06 14.55 -15.06
CA GLY A 48 -3.25 14.55 -13.59
C GLY A 48 -2.99 13.22 -12.86
N ARG A 49 -2.34 12.24 -13.51
CA ARG A 49 -2.01 10.93 -12.92
C ARG A 49 -0.78 10.99 -12.03
N VAL A 50 -0.88 10.36 -10.84
CA VAL A 50 0.25 10.19 -9.89
C VAL A 50 1.43 9.44 -10.52
N PHE A 51 1.13 8.46 -11.37
CA PHE A 51 2.12 7.76 -12.18
C PHE A 51 1.83 8.02 -13.67
N PRO A 52 2.54 8.92 -14.34
CA PRO A 52 2.29 9.27 -15.74
C PRO A 52 2.89 8.23 -16.71
N ILE A 53 2.71 6.94 -16.42
CA ILE A 53 3.23 5.83 -17.21
C ILE A 53 2.17 4.74 -17.41
N THR A 54 2.33 3.94 -18.46
CA THR A 54 1.41 2.83 -18.77
C THR A 54 1.63 1.64 -17.84
N ALA A 55 0.64 0.77 -17.71
CA ALA A 55 0.77 -0.48 -16.94
C ALA A 55 1.93 -1.36 -17.46
N GLN A 56 2.18 -1.36 -18.78
CA GLN A 56 3.33 -2.09 -19.35
C GLN A 56 4.67 -1.46 -18.97
N ALA A 57 4.75 -0.13 -18.92
CA ALA A 57 5.95 0.54 -18.44
C ALA A 57 6.23 0.18 -16.97
N VAL A 58 5.20 0.11 -16.11
CA VAL A 58 5.33 -0.37 -14.71
C VAL A 58 5.86 -1.80 -14.68
N LYS A 59 5.29 -2.71 -15.48
CA LYS A 59 5.72 -4.12 -15.55
C LYS A 59 7.18 -4.27 -15.97
N LEU A 60 7.62 -3.49 -16.97
CA LEU A 60 9.02 -3.50 -17.43
C LEU A 60 9.96 -2.89 -16.39
N ALA A 61 9.56 -1.78 -15.75
CA ALA A 61 10.31 -1.15 -14.67
C ALA A 61 10.49 -2.10 -13.48
N TRP A 62 9.43 -2.80 -13.09
CA TRP A 62 9.46 -3.85 -12.06
C TRP A 62 10.50 -4.93 -12.39
N LYS A 63 10.43 -5.53 -13.59
CA LYS A 63 11.38 -6.58 -14.02
C LYS A 63 12.84 -6.09 -13.99
N ARG A 64 13.08 -4.83 -14.37
CA ARG A 64 14.43 -4.23 -14.31
C ARG A 64 14.88 -3.99 -12.87
N ALA A 65 13.97 -3.55 -12.00
CA ALA A 65 14.25 -3.30 -10.60
C ALA A 65 14.59 -4.60 -9.84
N THR A 66 13.78 -5.66 -10.01
CA THR A 66 14.05 -6.96 -9.36
C THR A 66 15.35 -7.58 -9.86
N LYS A 67 15.61 -7.54 -11.18
CA LYS A 67 16.89 -8.01 -11.76
C LYS A 67 18.09 -7.26 -11.18
N ARG A 68 18.01 -5.92 -11.09
CA ARG A 68 19.10 -5.09 -10.52
C ARG A 68 19.34 -5.38 -9.04
N ALA A 69 18.29 -5.71 -8.30
CA ALA A 69 18.37 -6.03 -6.89
C ALA A 69 18.81 -7.49 -6.62
N GLY A 70 18.99 -8.31 -7.66
CA GLY A 70 19.32 -9.74 -7.50
C GLY A 70 18.20 -10.56 -6.85
N LEU A 71 16.94 -10.11 -6.99
CA LEU A 71 15.78 -10.77 -6.39
C LEU A 71 15.21 -11.78 -7.37
N GLU A 72 15.18 -13.05 -6.94
CA GLU A 72 14.58 -14.17 -7.65
C GLU A 72 13.18 -14.46 -7.09
N ASP A 73 12.28 -14.97 -7.93
CA ASP A 73 10.92 -15.39 -7.57
C ASP A 73 10.03 -14.34 -6.85
N LEU A 74 10.38 -13.04 -6.93
CA LEU A 74 9.56 -11.97 -6.37
C LEU A 74 8.49 -11.48 -7.36
N HIS A 75 7.23 -11.69 -7.01
CA HIS A 75 6.08 -11.20 -7.76
C HIS A 75 5.56 -9.87 -7.22
N PHE A 76 4.88 -9.10 -8.07
CA PHE A 76 4.36 -7.78 -7.67
C PHE A 76 3.32 -7.86 -6.54
N HIS A 77 2.55 -8.95 -6.47
CA HIS A 77 1.55 -9.14 -5.42
C HIS A 77 2.16 -9.50 -4.06
N ASP A 78 3.42 -9.95 -4.02
CA ASP A 78 4.14 -10.23 -2.79
C ASP A 78 4.40 -8.96 -1.99
N LEU A 79 4.50 -7.80 -2.66
CA LEU A 79 4.58 -6.51 -1.97
C LEU A 79 3.38 -6.25 -1.08
N ARG A 80 2.18 -6.63 -1.53
CA ARG A 80 0.95 -6.50 -0.74
C ARG A 80 0.91 -7.50 0.41
N HIS A 81 1.45 -8.70 0.18
CA HIS A 81 1.61 -9.73 1.22
C HIS A 81 2.55 -9.24 2.34
N GLU A 82 3.72 -8.73 1.96
CA GLU A 82 4.74 -8.20 2.87
C GLU A 82 4.23 -6.98 3.63
N ALA A 83 3.59 -6.03 2.92
CA ALA A 83 3.02 -4.85 3.56
C ALA A 83 1.93 -5.21 4.59
N THR A 84 1.08 -6.18 4.28
CA THR A 84 0.04 -6.65 5.22
C THR A 84 0.66 -7.29 6.45
N SER A 85 1.71 -8.09 6.28
CA SER A 85 2.43 -8.75 7.39
C SER A 85 3.03 -7.71 8.35
N ARG A 86 3.78 -6.73 7.82
CA ARG A 86 4.36 -5.64 8.62
C ARG A 86 3.31 -4.75 9.29
N LEU A 87 2.19 -4.52 8.62
CA LEU A 87 1.10 -3.70 9.19
C LEU A 87 0.36 -4.45 10.31
N ALA A 88 0.25 -5.78 10.25
CA ALA A 88 -0.41 -6.56 11.30
C ALA A 88 0.30 -6.45 12.67
N GLU A 89 1.62 -6.25 12.67
CA GLU A 89 2.39 -5.99 13.89
C GLU A 89 2.07 -4.62 14.51
N LYS A 90 1.76 -3.62 13.68
CA LYS A 90 1.47 -2.24 14.10
C LYS A 90 -0.01 -1.99 14.38
N LEU A 91 -0.88 -2.69 13.64
CA LEU A 91 -2.33 -2.59 13.69
C LEU A 91 -2.89 -3.96 14.10
N PRO A 92 -2.84 -4.32 15.40
CA PRO A 92 -3.36 -5.59 15.89
C PRO A 92 -4.89 -5.65 15.83
N ASN A 93 -5.58 -4.55 15.52
CA ASN A 93 -7.00 -4.57 15.24
C ASN A 93 -7.22 -5.02 13.79
N LEU A 94 -7.82 -6.21 13.62
CA LEU A 94 -8.12 -6.79 12.30
C LEU A 94 -9.02 -5.90 11.43
N ILE A 95 -9.93 -5.14 12.03
CA ILE A 95 -10.83 -4.25 11.30
C ILE A 95 -10.05 -3.06 10.73
N GLU A 96 -9.17 -2.47 11.53
CA GLU A 96 -8.27 -1.39 11.07
C GLU A 96 -7.32 -1.91 9.98
N LEU A 97 -6.70 -3.07 10.20
CA LEU A 97 -5.83 -3.70 9.21
C LEU A 97 -6.57 -3.95 7.89
N ALA A 98 -7.83 -4.39 7.94
CA ALA A 98 -8.68 -4.60 6.78
C ALA A 98 -8.98 -3.29 6.04
N ALA A 99 -9.28 -2.21 6.76
CA ALA A 99 -9.50 -0.90 6.17
C ALA A 99 -8.25 -0.37 5.44
N VAL A 100 -7.08 -0.49 6.06
CA VAL A 100 -5.81 -0.01 5.47
C VAL A 100 -5.37 -0.85 4.27
N THR A 101 -5.40 -2.17 4.42
CA THR A 101 -4.94 -3.07 3.37
C THR A 101 -6.00 -3.25 2.29
N GLY A 102 -7.28 -3.04 2.62
CA GLY A 102 -8.40 -3.14 1.71
C GLY A 102 -8.83 -4.60 1.46
N HIS A 103 -8.86 -5.41 2.51
CA HIS A 103 -9.45 -6.75 2.50
C HIS A 103 -10.91 -6.65 2.94
N LYS A 104 -11.84 -7.26 2.19
CA LYS A 104 -13.26 -7.32 2.58
C LYS A 104 -13.52 -8.44 3.59
N ASP A 105 -12.85 -9.58 3.40
CA ASP A 105 -13.01 -10.74 4.26
C ASP A 105 -11.87 -10.81 5.28
N LEU A 106 -12.22 -10.63 6.57
CA LEU A 106 -11.28 -10.72 7.68
C LEU A 106 -10.62 -12.11 7.79
N ARG A 107 -11.26 -13.17 7.27
CA ARG A 107 -10.66 -14.52 7.23
C ARG A 107 -9.35 -14.53 6.44
N MET A 108 -9.22 -13.69 5.41
CA MET A 108 -7.97 -13.57 4.64
C MET A 108 -6.85 -12.93 5.46
N LEU A 109 -7.17 -12.14 6.48
CA LEU A 109 -6.20 -11.46 7.34
C LEU A 109 -5.76 -12.29 8.54
N LYS A 110 -6.50 -13.34 8.91
CA LYS A 110 -6.13 -14.22 10.02
C LYS A 110 -4.73 -14.80 9.87
N ARG A 111 -4.27 -15.03 8.64
CA ARG A 111 -2.91 -15.53 8.34
C ARG A 111 -1.79 -14.54 8.70
N TYR A 112 -2.11 -13.29 9.01
CA TYR A 112 -1.15 -12.26 9.38
C TYR A 112 -1.29 -11.83 10.84
N TYR A 113 -2.42 -12.17 11.47
CA TYR A 113 -2.73 -11.76 12.83
C TYR A 113 -2.36 -12.87 13.80
N HIS A 114 -1.19 -12.72 14.43
CA HIS A 114 -0.66 -13.66 15.41
C HIS A 114 -0.43 -12.95 16.75
N PRO A 115 -1.49 -12.61 17.51
CA PRO A 115 -1.35 -11.95 18.79
C PRO A 115 -0.66 -12.87 19.80
N ARG A 116 0.36 -12.37 20.49
CA ARG A 116 0.98 -13.10 21.60
C ARG A 116 0.11 -12.95 22.85
N ALA A 117 -0.06 -14.03 23.61
CA ALA A 117 -0.83 -13.98 24.87
C ALA A 117 -0.31 -12.89 25.82
N THR A 118 1.00 -12.66 25.86
CA THR A 118 1.63 -11.59 26.65
C THR A 118 1.21 -10.19 26.22
N ASP A 119 0.99 -9.96 24.92
CA ASP A 119 0.56 -8.66 24.40
C ASP A 119 -0.94 -8.44 24.64
N LEU A 120 -1.73 -9.53 24.63
CA LEU A 120 -3.13 -9.50 24.99
C LEU A 120 -3.31 -9.25 26.49
N ALA A 121 -2.51 -9.89 27.35
CA ALA A 121 -2.55 -9.69 28.80
C ALA A 121 -2.34 -8.21 29.17
N LYS A 122 -1.35 -7.53 28.58
CA LYS A 122 -1.11 -6.09 28.78
C LYS A 122 -2.30 -5.19 28.41
N LYS A 123 -3.23 -5.67 27.58
CA LYS A 123 -4.42 -4.92 27.17
C LYS A 123 -5.61 -5.13 28.11
N LEU A 124 -5.58 -6.14 28.98
CA LEU A 124 -6.68 -6.48 29.88
C LEU A 124 -6.61 -5.77 31.24
N GLY A 125 -5.48 -5.13 31.56
CA GLY A 125 -5.19 -4.52 32.87
C GLY A 125 -3.96 -5.14 33.48
#